data_AF-A0A7J2PNE9-F1
#
_entry.id   AF-A0A7J2PNE9-F1
#
_cell.length_a   1.000
_cell.length_b   1.000
_cell.length_c   1.000
_cell.angle_alpha   90.00
_cell.angle_beta   90.00
_cell.angle_gamma   90.00
#
_symmetry.space_group_name_H-M   'P 1'
#
loop_
_entity.id
_entity.type
_entity.pdbx_description
1 polymer ?
#
loop_
_entity_poly.entity_id
_entity_poly.type
_entity_poly.pdbx_seq_one_letter_code
_entity_poly.pdbx_strand_id
1 'polypeptide(L)'
;TWVTGYRYARLGYTTVVEPAMPLLKARHTHEEFLNIPILDRAAIPLLGNNWFIMEFIKNKEYDKLAAYIAWILKITKGYGVKIVNPGGVENWAWGKNVSSLDDNVFHFDVSPREILEALTTANEKLGLPHTIHVHANNLGHPGNKEHTIETFKAVEKIDAKKGRETNLHLTHCQFNAYGGSNWGNFESGAADIAEYLAKHKNITIDAGQVVFGKSATTTMTADGPWVECDYLA
;
A
#
# COMPACT_ATOMS: atom_id res chain seq x y z
N THR A 1 -10.46 -7.70 -20.15
CA THR A 1 -11.04 -6.62 -19.33
C THR A 1 -12.57 -6.57 -19.36
N TRP A 2 -13.25 -6.76 -20.50
CA TRP A 2 -14.74 -6.72 -20.59
C TRP A 2 -15.50 -7.56 -19.55
N VAL A 3 -15.07 -8.81 -19.36
CA VAL A 3 -15.66 -9.75 -18.39
C VAL A 3 -15.64 -9.19 -16.96
N THR A 4 -14.61 -8.43 -16.59
CA THR A 4 -14.48 -7.78 -15.28
C THR A 4 -15.65 -6.82 -15.04
N GLY A 5 -15.96 -5.95 -16.00
CA GLY A 5 -17.06 -5.00 -15.91
C GLY A 5 -18.41 -5.69 -15.71
N TYR A 6 -18.70 -6.71 -16.53
CA TYR A 6 -19.96 -7.45 -16.43
C TYR A 6 -20.11 -8.22 -15.11
N ARG A 7 -19.03 -8.78 -14.57
CA ARG A 7 -19.07 -9.54 -13.31
C ARG A 7 -19.35 -8.63 -12.11
N TYR A 8 -18.69 -7.47 -12.01
CA TYR A 8 -18.99 -6.51 -10.96
C TYR A 8 -20.42 -5.95 -11.08
N ALA A 9 -20.86 -5.60 -12.29
CA ALA A 9 -22.21 -5.08 -12.50
C ALA A 9 -23.31 -6.09 -12.09
N ARG A 10 -23.10 -7.39 -12.32
CA ARG A 10 -24.02 -8.45 -11.87
C ARG A 10 -24.14 -8.55 -10.34
N LEU A 11 -23.10 -8.14 -9.62
CA LEU A 11 -23.10 -8.08 -8.15
C LEU A 11 -23.67 -6.75 -7.62
N GLY A 12 -24.05 -5.81 -8.50
CA GLY A 12 -24.53 -4.48 -8.14
C GLY A 12 -23.44 -3.46 -7.83
N TYR A 13 -22.17 -3.79 -8.08
CA TYR A 13 -21.06 -2.83 -7.93
C TYR A 13 -21.03 -1.88 -9.12
N THR A 14 -20.86 -0.58 -8.83
CA THR A 14 -20.83 0.48 -9.84
C THR A 14 -19.51 1.23 -9.90
N THR A 15 -18.63 1.10 -8.90
CA THR A 15 -17.32 1.77 -8.86
C THR A 15 -16.25 0.79 -8.39
N VAL A 16 -15.09 0.82 -9.05
CA VAL A 16 -13.91 0.02 -8.70
C VAL A 16 -12.64 0.87 -8.76
N VAL A 17 -11.63 0.51 -7.98
CA VAL A 17 -10.36 1.24 -7.90
C VAL A 17 -9.20 0.29 -8.18
N GLU A 18 -8.36 0.61 -9.17
CA GLU A 18 -7.10 -0.08 -9.44
C GLU A 18 -6.07 0.32 -8.38
N PRO A 19 -5.67 -0.61 -7.49
CA PRO A 19 -4.86 -0.27 -6.32
C PRO A 19 -3.38 -0.08 -6.63
N ALA A 20 -2.86 -0.44 -7.81
CA ALA A 20 -1.43 -0.42 -8.09
C ALA A 20 -1.12 -0.01 -9.54
N MET A 21 -1.02 1.30 -9.79
CA MET A 21 -0.63 1.82 -11.11
C MET A 21 0.86 2.22 -11.14
N PRO A 22 1.73 1.52 -11.89
CA PRO A 22 3.10 1.97 -12.10
C PRO A 22 3.13 3.26 -12.94
N LEU A 23 3.93 4.24 -12.52
CA LEU A 23 3.91 5.60 -13.09
C LEU A 23 4.15 5.61 -14.61
N LEU A 24 5.17 4.89 -15.09
CA LEU A 24 5.50 4.81 -16.53
C LEU A 24 4.50 3.98 -17.34
N LYS A 25 3.65 3.19 -16.68
CA LYS A 25 2.63 2.35 -17.31
C LYS A 25 1.21 2.91 -17.13
N ALA A 26 1.06 4.14 -16.64
CA ALA A 26 -0.25 4.77 -16.46
C ALA A 26 -1.11 4.75 -17.74
N ARG A 27 -0.52 4.98 -18.92
CA ARG A 27 -1.24 4.87 -20.20
C ARG A 27 -1.87 3.49 -20.39
N HIS A 28 -1.13 2.43 -20.08
CA HIS A 28 -1.62 1.07 -20.23
C HIS A 28 -2.82 0.81 -19.31
N THR A 29 -2.74 1.24 -18.04
CA THR A 29 -3.87 1.16 -17.10
C THR A 29 -5.12 1.87 -17.63
N HIS A 30 -4.97 3.08 -18.18
CA HIS A 30 -6.10 3.82 -18.75
C HIS A 30 -6.64 3.22 -20.05
N GLU A 31 -5.78 2.64 -20.90
CA GLU A 31 -6.20 1.90 -22.10
C GLU A 31 -6.98 0.63 -21.74
N GLU A 32 -6.58 -0.07 -20.67
CA GLU A 32 -7.34 -1.19 -20.13
C GLU A 32 -8.70 -0.76 -19.58
N PHE A 33 -8.73 0.38 -18.87
CA PHE A 33 -9.98 0.95 -18.38
C PHE A 33 -10.97 1.15 -19.52
N LEU A 34 -10.59 1.67 -20.68
CA LEU A 34 -11.52 1.84 -21.82
C LEU A 34 -12.27 0.55 -22.20
N ASN A 35 -11.70 -0.62 -21.91
CA ASN A 35 -12.28 -1.94 -22.18
C ASN A 35 -12.99 -2.59 -20.98
N ILE A 36 -13.23 -1.85 -19.89
CA ILE A 36 -14.05 -2.27 -18.74
C ILE A 36 -15.38 -1.52 -18.81
N PRO A 37 -16.49 -2.14 -19.25
CA PRO A 37 -17.77 -1.44 -19.38
C PRO A 37 -18.44 -1.19 -18.02
N ILE A 38 -19.45 -0.30 -18.01
CA ILE A 38 -20.40 -0.01 -16.91
C ILE A 38 -19.82 0.73 -15.71
N LEU A 39 -18.67 0.30 -15.18
CA LEU A 39 -18.17 0.77 -13.89
C LEU A 39 -17.55 2.17 -13.96
N ASP A 40 -17.69 2.98 -12.92
CA ASP A 40 -16.76 4.09 -12.65
C ASP A 40 -15.43 3.54 -12.14
N ARG A 41 -14.32 4.19 -12.51
CA ARG A 41 -12.96 3.69 -12.29
C ARG A 41 -12.02 4.79 -11.81
N ALA A 42 -11.12 4.42 -10.91
CA ALA A 42 -9.97 5.24 -10.51
C ALA A 42 -8.72 4.36 -10.41
N ALA A 43 -7.53 4.96 -10.46
CA ALA A 43 -6.26 4.26 -10.26
C ALA A 43 -5.37 4.98 -9.25
N ILE A 44 -4.68 4.23 -8.40
CA ILE A 44 -3.79 4.77 -7.37
C ILE A 44 -2.32 4.53 -7.76
N PRO A 45 -1.54 5.59 -8.06
CA PRO A 45 -0.13 5.46 -8.42
C PRO A 45 0.74 4.97 -7.26
N LEU A 46 1.72 4.12 -7.59
CA LEU A 46 2.73 3.59 -6.67
C LEU A 46 3.81 4.64 -6.37
N LEU A 47 3.98 4.98 -5.09
CA LEU A 47 4.89 6.04 -4.63
C LEU A 47 5.86 5.61 -3.51
N GLY A 48 5.62 4.48 -2.85
CA GLY A 48 6.40 4.01 -1.69
C GLY A 48 7.87 3.62 -1.97
N ASN A 49 8.27 3.51 -3.24
CA ASN A 49 9.64 3.17 -3.66
C ASN A 49 10.13 4.09 -4.78
N ASN A 50 9.58 5.32 -4.85
CA ASN A 50 9.94 6.27 -5.90
C ASN A 50 11.21 7.03 -5.52
N TRP A 51 12.20 7.06 -6.42
CA TRP A 51 13.51 7.67 -6.18
C TRP A 51 13.43 9.15 -5.82
N PHE A 52 12.64 9.95 -6.55
CA PHE A 52 12.49 11.39 -6.25
C PHE A 52 11.90 11.62 -4.85
N ILE A 53 10.92 10.81 -4.45
CA ILE A 53 10.35 10.89 -3.11
C ILE A 53 11.42 10.60 -2.05
N MET A 54 12.17 9.51 -2.21
CA MET A 54 13.21 9.13 -1.25
C MET A 54 14.34 10.19 -1.19
N GLU A 55 14.73 10.78 -2.32
CA GLU A 55 15.68 11.90 -2.35
C GLU A 55 15.14 13.16 -1.64
N PHE A 56 13.87 13.51 -1.84
CA PHE A 56 13.27 14.64 -1.14
C PHE A 56 13.17 14.39 0.37
N ILE A 57 12.90 13.15 0.80
CA ILE A 57 12.90 12.78 2.22
C ILE A 57 14.30 12.95 2.80
N LYS A 58 15.31 12.35 2.18
CA LYS A 58 16.73 12.44 2.59
C LYS A 58 17.18 13.89 2.76
N ASN A 59 16.83 14.75 1.81
CA ASN A 59 17.21 16.16 1.81
C ASN A 59 16.27 17.06 2.63
N LYS A 60 15.24 16.50 3.29
CA LYS A 60 14.21 17.21 4.07
C LYS A 60 13.44 18.26 3.25
N GLU A 61 13.26 18.01 1.96
CA GLU A 61 12.60 18.89 0.99
C GLU A 61 11.09 18.59 0.87
N TYR A 62 10.38 18.60 2.00
CA TYR A 62 8.98 18.15 2.08
C TYR A 62 7.99 18.94 1.22
N ASP A 63 8.25 20.23 0.96
CA ASP A 63 7.42 21.03 0.03
C ASP A 63 7.60 20.56 -1.43
N LYS A 64 8.82 20.19 -1.83
CA LYS A 64 9.08 19.61 -3.16
C LYS A 64 8.43 18.23 -3.28
N LEU A 65 8.48 17.42 -2.22
CA LEU A 65 7.81 16.13 -2.16
C LEU A 65 6.29 16.29 -2.39
N ALA A 66 5.63 17.21 -1.69
CA ALA A 66 4.21 17.46 -1.89
C ALA A 66 3.89 17.98 -3.30
N ALA A 67 4.71 18.90 -3.84
CA ALA A 67 4.56 19.38 -5.21
C ALA A 67 4.73 18.26 -6.25
N TYR A 68 5.68 17.36 -6.03
CA TYR A 68 5.93 16.21 -6.89
C TYR A 68 4.75 15.22 -6.86
N ILE A 69 4.19 14.92 -5.69
CA ILE A 69 2.97 14.08 -5.59
C ILE A 69 1.81 14.72 -6.36
N ALA A 70 1.57 16.01 -6.18
CA ALA A 70 0.51 16.72 -6.91
C ALA A 70 0.73 16.65 -8.44
N TRP A 71 1.97 16.81 -8.90
CA TRP A 71 2.34 16.67 -10.30
C TRP A 71 2.10 15.24 -10.81
N ILE A 72 2.54 14.21 -10.08
CA ILE A 72 2.34 12.80 -10.44
C ILE A 72 0.86 12.47 -10.55
N LEU A 73 0.02 12.87 -9.60
CA LEU A 73 -1.42 12.63 -9.66
C LEU A 73 -2.02 13.26 -10.92
N LYS A 74 -1.64 14.51 -11.23
CA LYS A 74 -2.12 15.22 -12.43
C LYS A 74 -1.69 14.55 -13.74
N ILE A 75 -0.41 14.18 -13.87
CA ILE A 75 0.13 13.64 -15.13
C ILE A 75 -0.29 12.19 -15.37
N THR A 76 -0.37 11.38 -14.32
CA THR A 76 -0.82 9.98 -14.41
C THR A 76 -2.33 9.81 -14.36
N LYS A 77 -3.09 10.88 -14.07
CA LYS A 77 -4.53 10.83 -13.77
C LYS A 77 -4.84 9.88 -12.60
N GLY A 78 -3.96 9.89 -11.60
CA GLY A 78 -4.08 9.11 -10.38
C GLY A 78 -5.00 9.78 -9.35
N TYR A 79 -5.60 8.97 -8.48
CA TYR A 79 -6.59 9.41 -7.50
C TYR A 79 -6.04 9.59 -6.07
N GLY A 80 -4.98 8.86 -5.72
CA GLY A 80 -4.41 8.89 -4.36
C GLY A 80 -2.97 8.39 -4.31
N VAL A 81 -2.46 8.11 -3.11
CA VAL A 81 -1.08 7.67 -2.88
C VAL A 81 -1.08 6.19 -2.48
N LYS A 82 -0.50 5.31 -3.31
CA LYS A 82 -0.29 3.89 -2.97
C LYS A 82 1.15 3.66 -2.51
N ILE A 83 1.29 2.94 -1.40
CA ILE A 83 2.55 2.53 -0.81
C ILE A 83 2.53 1.00 -0.74
N VAL A 84 3.51 0.34 -1.34
CA VAL A 84 3.66 -1.12 -1.32
C VAL A 84 5.06 -1.44 -0.88
N ASN A 85 5.21 -2.18 0.23
CA ASN A 85 6.49 -2.58 0.81
C ASN A 85 7.51 -1.42 0.74
N PRO A 86 7.26 -0.30 1.46
CA PRO A 86 8.06 0.92 1.34
C PRO A 86 9.53 0.61 1.63
N GLY A 87 10.43 1.00 0.73
CA GLY A 87 11.86 0.70 0.79
C GLY A 87 12.25 -0.73 0.38
N GLY A 88 11.41 -1.72 0.64
CA GLY A 88 11.69 -3.12 0.34
C GLY A 88 11.76 -3.44 -1.16
N VAL A 89 10.90 -2.82 -1.97
CA VAL A 89 10.93 -3.01 -3.43
C VAL A 89 12.16 -2.37 -4.06
N GLU A 90 12.66 -1.27 -3.51
CA GLU A 90 13.95 -0.71 -3.95
C GLU A 90 15.11 -1.63 -3.58
N ASN A 91 15.17 -2.10 -2.32
CA ASN A 91 16.19 -3.07 -1.90
C ASN A 91 16.14 -4.36 -2.73
N TRP A 92 14.96 -4.73 -3.24
CA TRP A 92 14.76 -5.88 -4.10
C TRP A 92 15.49 -5.77 -5.45
N ALA A 93 15.66 -4.57 -6.00
CA ALA A 93 16.48 -4.37 -7.19
C ALA A 93 17.95 -4.84 -7.01
N TRP A 94 18.37 -5.03 -5.75
CA TRP A 94 19.70 -5.48 -5.34
C TRP A 94 19.68 -6.87 -4.67
N GLY A 95 18.60 -7.63 -4.83
CA GLY A 95 18.45 -8.99 -4.28
C GLY A 95 18.29 -9.01 -2.75
N LYS A 96 17.72 -7.95 -2.16
CA LYS A 96 17.49 -7.81 -0.71
C LYS A 96 16.05 -7.38 -0.44
N ASN A 97 15.70 -7.23 0.83
CA ASN A 97 14.43 -6.65 1.27
C ASN A 97 14.68 -5.83 2.55
N VAL A 98 13.64 -5.20 3.10
CA VAL A 98 13.62 -4.68 4.47
C VAL A 98 12.85 -5.63 5.39
N SER A 99 13.26 -5.70 6.64
CA SER A 99 12.69 -6.53 7.71
C SER A 99 12.09 -5.71 8.85
N SER A 100 12.56 -4.48 9.02
CA SER A 100 12.09 -3.50 10.01
C SER A 100 11.69 -2.20 9.32
N LEU A 101 10.82 -1.42 9.99
CA LEU A 101 10.50 -0.07 9.53
C LEU A 101 11.66 0.91 9.63
N ASP A 102 12.70 0.54 10.39
CA ASP A 102 13.89 1.35 10.63
C ASP A 102 15.12 0.83 9.85
N ASP A 103 14.93 -0.18 8.98
CA ASP A 103 15.98 -0.68 8.11
C ASP A 103 16.34 0.35 7.03
N ASN A 104 17.61 0.34 6.63
CA ASN A 104 18.10 1.25 5.59
C ASN A 104 17.62 0.83 4.19
N VAL A 105 17.11 1.80 3.43
CA VAL A 105 16.89 1.68 1.99
C VAL A 105 18.20 2.02 1.26
N PHE A 106 18.71 1.08 0.47
CA PHE A 106 20.00 1.24 -0.20
C PHE A 106 20.03 2.48 -1.09
N HIS A 107 21.18 3.16 -1.11
CA HIS A 107 21.45 4.39 -1.86
C HIS A 107 20.67 5.64 -1.42
N PHE A 108 19.50 5.48 -0.81
CA PHE A 108 18.64 6.60 -0.43
C PHE A 108 18.84 7.08 1.01
N ASP A 109 19.40 6.26 1.91
CA ASP A 109 19.68 6.66 3.31
C ASP A 109 18.42 7.18 4.02
N VAL A 110 17.31 6.46 3.80
CA VAL A 110 16.01 6.67 4.43
C VAL A 110 15.49 5.33 4.93
N SER A 111 14.50 5.36 5.83
CA SER A 111 13.80 4.17 6.33
C SER A 111 12.37 4.05 5.80
N PRO A 112 11.77 2.85 5.81
CA PRO A 112 10.34 2.68 5.55
C PRO A 112 9.45 3.56 6.43
N ARG A 113 9.83 3.78 7.70
CA ARG A 113 9.13 4.69 8.62
C ARG A 113 9.11 6.13 8.10
N GLU A 114 10.26 6.65 7.68
CA GLU A 114 10.37 8.00 7.14
C GLU A 114 9.57 8.16 5.84
N ILE A 115 9.52 7.11 5.00
CA ILE A 115 8.68 7.07 3.80
C ILE A 115 7.19 7.17 4.16
N LEU A 116 6.73 6.37 5.13
CA LEU A 116 5.34 6.40 5.59
C LEU A 116 4.96 7.76 6.18
N GLU A 117 5.78 8.30 7.08
CA GLU A 117 5.55 9.59 7.73
C GLU A 117 5.51 10.74 6.73
N ALA A 118 6.47 10.79 5.80
CA ALA A 118 6.56 11.85 4.80
C ALA A 118 5.40 11.80 3.80
N LEU A 119 5.03 10.61 3.32
CA LEU A 119 3.90 10.45 2.39
C LEU A 119 2.56 10.74 3.06
N THR A 120 2.38 10.33 4.32
CA THR A 120 1.17 10.70 5.11
C THR A 120 1.08 12.20 5.25
N THR A 121 2.15 12.85 5.71
CA THR A 121 2.21 14.31 5.89
C THR A 121 1.88 15.05 4.60
N ALA A 122 2.44 14.60 3.47
CA ALA A 122 2.18 15.22 2.17
C ALA A 122 0.75 14.97 1.66
N ASN A 123 0.18 13.78 1.88
CA ASN A 123 -1.21 13.46 1.55
C ASN A 123 -2.17 14.43 2.27
N GLU A 124 -1.95 14.64 3.56
CA GLU A 124 -2.76 15.54 4.37
C GLU A 124 -2.52 17.02 4.02
N LYS A 125 -1.27 17.43 3.74
CA LYS A 125 -0.95 18.79 3.27
C LYS A 125 -1.64 19.14 1.96
N LEU A 126 -1.72 18.19 1.02
CA LEU A 126 -2.44 18.35 -0.24
C LEU A 126 -3.96 18.25 -0.06
N GLY A 127 -4.42 17.74 1.08
CA GLY A 127 -5.81 17.46 1.36
C GLY A 127 -6.41 16.52 0.32
N LEU A 128 -5.74 15.40 0.05
CA LEU A 128 -6.28 14.40 -0.87
C LEU A 128 -7.55 13.77 -0.30
N PRO A 129 -8.52 13.39 -1.16
CA PRO A 129 -9.81 12.87 -0.71
C PRO A 129 -9.70 11.49 -0.07
N HIS A 130 -8.68 10.70 -0.46
CA HIS A 130 -8.34 9.42 0.13
C HIS A 130 -7.07 9.53 0.95
N THR A 131 -6.97 8.67 1.95
CA THR A 131 -5.77 8.56 2.78
C THR A 131 -4.63 7.84 2.05
N ILE A 132 -3.41 7.85 2.60
CA ILE A 132 -2.37 6.96 2.07
C ILE A 132 -2.84 5.50 2.14
N HIS A 133 -2.73 4.80 1.02
CA HIS A 133 -3.19 3.43 0.87
C HIS A 133 -1.97 2.50 0.95
N VAL A 134 -1.89 1.69 2.00
CA VAL A 134 -0.67 0.99 2.40
C VAL A 134 -0.83 -0.51 2.26
N HIS A 135 0.16 -1.13 1.62
CA HIS A 135 0.53 -2.52 1.75
C HIS A 135 1.83 -2.53 2.56
N ALA A 136 1.77 -3.05 3.78
CA ALA A 136 2.87 -2.98 4.74
C ALA A 136 3.99 -3.99 4.40
N ASN A 137 5.20 -3.77 4.93
CA ASN A 137 6.32 -4.70 4.76
C ASN A 137 6.03 -6.04 5.46
N ASN A 138 6.88 -7.05 5.22
CA ASN A 138 6.77 -8.39 5.78
C ASN A 138 5.41 -9.08 5.52
N LEU A 139 4.75 -8.77 4.40
CA LEU A 139 3.48 -9.41 4.05
C LEU A 139 3.63 -10.94 4.08
N GLY A 140 2.63 -11.62 4.64
CA GLY A 140 2.56 -13.08 4.66
C GLY A 140 3.54 -13.80 5.58
N HIS A 141 4.40 -13.11 6.35
CA HIS A 141 5.36 -13.73 7.25
C HIS A 141 4.79 -13.93 8.66
N PRO A 142 4.98 -15.10 9.30
CA PRO A 142 4.66 -15.30 10.72
C PRO A 142 5.32 -14.25 11.62
N GLY A 143 4.55 -13.67 12.55
CA GLY A 143 5.01 -12.58 13.43
C GLY A 143 4.99 -11.18 12.79
N ASN A 144 4.32 -11.00 11.64
CA ASN A 144 4.21 -9.69 11.02
C ASN A 144 3.13 -8.79 11.66
N LYS A 145 2.31 -9.30 12.59
CA LYS A 145 1.32 -8.49 13.30
C LYS A 145 1.98 -7.36 14.11
N GLU A 146 3.14 -7.62 14.72
CA GLU A 146 3.91 -6.64 15.47
C GLU A 146 4.39 -5.51 14.54
N HIS A 147 4.94 -5.88 13.37
CA HIS A 147 5.38 -4.91 12.36
C HIS A 147 4.22 -4.05 11.84
N THR A 148 3.04 -4.64 11.70
CA THR A 148 1.82 -3.94 11.26
C THR A 148 1.36 -2.92 12.30
N ILE A 149 1.43 -3.25 13.58
CA ILE A 149 1.16 -2.30 14.67
C ILE A 149 2.19 -1.15 14.67
N GLU A 150 3.46 -1.43 14.43
CA GLU A 150 4.49 -0.39 14.30
C GLU A 150 4.25 0.53 13.09
N THR A 151 3.68 -0.01 12.00
CA THR A 151 3.25 0.77 10.83
C THR A 151 2.13 1.74 11.20
N PHE A 152 1.16 1.32 12.01
CA PHE A 152 0.09 2.19 12.49
C PHE A 152 0.61 3.29 13.41
N LYS A 153 1.51 2.96 14.33
CA LYS A 153 2.13 3.92 15.25
C LYS A 153 2.94 5.00 14.53
N ALA A 154 3.59 4.65 13.42
CA ALA A 154 4.40 5.60 12.64
C ALA A 154 3.61 6.83 12.19
N VAL A 155 2.30 6.67 11.93
CA VAL A 155 1.45 7.76 11.43
C VAL A 155 0.49 8.32 12.48
N GLU A 156 0.49 7.79 13.70
CA GLU A 156 -0.51 8.09 14.73
C GLU A 156 -0.57 9.58 15.10
N LYS A 157 0.58 10.28 15.05
CA LYS A 157 0.69 11.70 15.41
C LYS A 157 0.40 12.67 14.27
N ILE A 158 0.01 12.18 13.09
CA ILE A 158 -0.23 13.00 11.90
C ILE A 158 -1.74 13.22 11.74
N ASP A 159 -2.24 14.42 12.05
CA ASP A 159 -3.67 14.69 11.96
C ASP A 159 -4.19 14.60 10.52
N ALA A 160 -5.28 13.86 10.35
CA ALA A 160 -6.03 13.83 9.11
C ALA A 160 -6.64 15.22 8.80
N LYS A 161 -6.62 15.61 7.53
CA LYS A 161 -7.17 16.87 7.02
C LYS A 161 -8.48 16.62 6.28
N LYS A 162 -9.25 17.70 6.07
CA LYS A 162 -10.51 17.74 5.30
C LYS A 162 -11.63 16.82 5.81
N GLY A 163 -11.95 16.90 7.10
CA GLY A 163 -13.15 16.26 7.66
C GLY A 163 -13.13 14.73 7.68
N ARG A 164 -11.97 14.12 7.41
CA ARG A 164 -11.69 12.69 7.58
C ARG A 164 -10.99 12.50 8.92
N GLU A 165 -11.34 11.44 9.66
CA GLU A 165 -10.69 11.08 10.93
C GLU A 165 -9.48 10.15 10.72
N THR A 166 -9.41 9.50 9.57
CA THR A 166 -8.40 8.48 9.24
C THR A 166 -7.22 9.10 8.52
N ASN A 167 -6.00 8.59 8.69
CA ASN A 167 -4.77 9.03 8.03
C ASN A 167 -3.96 7.87 7.41
N LEU A 168 -4.44 6.63 7.55
CA LEU A 168 -3.91 5.46 6.84
C LEU A 168 -5.02 4.45 6.53
N HIS A 169 -4.92 3.83 5.35
CA HIS A 169 -5.73 2.68 4.96
C HIS A 169 -4.83 1.49 4.67
N LEU A 170 -4.86 0.45 5.51
CA LEU A 170 -4.12 -0.78 5.28
C LEU A 170 -4.96 -1.74 4.43
N THR A 171 -4.46 -2.08 3.26
CA THR A 171 -5.14 -3.01 2.36
C THR A 171 -4.82 -4.45 2.71
N HIS A 172 -5.75 -5.36 2.36
CA HIS A 172 -5.63 -6.81 2.50
C HIS A 172 -5.00 -7.24 3.84
N CYS A 173 -5.51 -6.66 4.93
CA CYS A 173 -4.97 -6.73 6.28
C CYS A 173 -4.81 -8.17 6.80
N GLN A 174 -5.57 -9.12 6.27
CA GLN A 174 -5.46 -10.54 6.62
C GLN A 174 -4.03 -11.07 6.41
N PHE A 175 -3.27 -10.58 5.43
CA PHE A 175 -1.88 -11.00 5.20
C PHE A 175 -0.86 -10.27 6.10
N ASN A 176 -1.32 -9.34 6.93
CA ASN A 176 -0.53 -8.53 7.86
C ASN A 176 -0.93 -8.77 9.33
N ALA A 177 -1.69 -9.84 9.58
CA ALA A 177 -2.21 -10.20 10.89
C ALA A 177 -1.77 -11.62 11.30
N TYR A 178 -0.51 -11.97 11.03
CA TYR A 178 0.05 -13.28 11.36
C TYR A 178 0.87 -13.19 12.66
N GLY A 179 0.52 -14.03 13.64
CA GLY A 179 1.29 -14.23 14.86
C GLY A 179 2.30 -15.38 14.72
N GLY A 180 2.82 -15.84 15.85
CA GLY A 180 3.90 -16.83 15.88
C GLY A 180 5.25 -16.23 15.46
N SER A 181 6.24 -17.09 15.23
CA SER A 181 7.59 -16.69 14.77
C SER A 181 8.09 -17.47 13.56
N ASN A 182 7.42 -18.56 13.21
CA ASN A 182 7.63 -19.34 12.00
C ASN A 182 6.35 -20.14 11.67
N TRP A 183 6.36 -20.91 10.60
CA TRP A 183 5.19 -21.70 10.19
C TRP A 183 4.82 -22.85 11.15
N GLY A 184 5.77 -23.35 11.94
CA GLY A 184 5.54 -24.42 12.92
C GLY A 184 4.78 -23.96 14.16
N ASN A 185 4.78 -22.67 14.46
CA ASN A 185 4.01 -22.07 15.56
C ASN A 185 3.10 -20.92 15.10
N PHE A 186 2.70 -20.94 13.83
CA PHE A 186 1.81 -19.94 13.25
C PHE A 186 0.48 -19.87 14.00
N GLU A 187 0.01 -18.65 14.25
CA GLU A 187 -1.30 -18.38 14.85
C GLU A 187 -1.90 -17.09 14.27
N SER A 188 -3.19 -16.86 14.53
CA SER A 188 -3.86 -15.65 14.10
C SER A 188 -3.49 -14.46 14.98
N GLY A 189 -3.05 -13.35 14.37
CA GLY A 189 -2.88 -12.05 15.00
C GLY A 189 -4.09 -11.12 14.84
N ALA A 190 -5.21 -11.62 14.31
CA ALA A 190 -6.36 -10.77 13.96
C ALA A 190 -7.00 -10.08 15.17
N ALA A 191 -7.00 -10.73 16.35
CA ALA A 191 -7.53 -10.14 17.58
C ALA A 191 -6.73 -8.91 18.03
N ASP A 192 -5.40 -8.98 17.96
CA ASP A 192 -4.50 -7.87 18.32
C ASP A 192 -4.71 -6.67 17.39
N ILE A 193 -4.83 -6.93 16.08
CA ILE A 193 -5.12 -5.89 15.09
C ILE A 193 -6.50 -5.28 15.33
N ALA A 194 -7.53 -6.09 15.57
CA ALA A 194 -8.88 -5.60 15.86
C ALA A 194 -8.94 -4.76 17.14
N GLU A 195 -8.21 -5.15 18.18
CA GLU A 195 -8.10 -4.39 19.43
C GLU A 195 -7.42 -3.03 19.20
N TYR A 196 -6.36 -2.99 18.37
CA TYR A 196 -5.73 -1.73 17.98
C TYR A 196 -6.73 -0.83 17.23
N LEU A 197 -7.41 -1.34 16.20
CA LEU A 197 -8.38 -0.56 15.42
C LEU A 197 -9.54 -0.03 16.28
N ALA A 198 -9.97 -0.77 17.30
CA ALA A 198 -11.02 -0.32 18.23
C ALA A 198 -10.59 0.88 19.09
N LYS A 199 -9.28 1.03 19.37
CA LYS A 199 -8.71 2.12 20.18
C LYS A 199 -8.24 3.30 19.34
N HIS A 200 -7.93 3.09 18.06
CA HIS A 200 -7.30 4.07 17.18
C HIS A 200 -8.17 4.34 15.94
N LYS A 201 -8.82 5.51 15.90
CA LYS A 201 -9.73 5.90 14.80
C LYS A 201 -9.01 6.36 13.53
N ASN A 202 -7.70 6.60 13.61
CA ASN A 202 -6.93 7.12 12.48
C ASN A 202 -6.66 6.05 11.40
N ILE A 203 -6.98 4.78 11.65
CA ILE A 203 -6.70 3.68 10.73
C ILE A 203 -7.99 3.11 10.15
N THR A 204 -7.98 2.78 8.86
CA THR A 204 -8.98 1.91 8.23
C THR A 204 -8.31 0.73 7.59
N ILE A 205 -9.08 -0.35 7.37
CA ILE A 205 -8.58 -1.54 6.70
C ILE A 205 -9.56 -2.04 5.64
N ASP A 206 -9.06 -2.81 4.69
CA ASP A 206 -9.83 -3.83 3.99
C ASP A 206 -9.25 -5.23 4.30
N ALA A 207 -10.09 -6.27 4.26
CA ALA A 207 -9.72 -7.57 4.80
C ALA A 207 -8.77 -8.37 3.91
N GLY A 208 -9.00 -8.42 2.60
CA GLY A 208 -8.25 -9.31 1.68
C GLY A 208 -8.56 -10.80 1.88
N GLN A 209 -9.82 -11.14 2.14
CA GLN A 209 -10.27 -12.50 2.48
C GLN A 209 -9.82 -13.60 1.48
N VAL A 210 -9.16 -14.66 1.98
CA VAL A 210 -8.93 -15.89 1.20
C VAL A 210 -10.24 -16.56 0.81
N VAL A 211 -10.37 -16.88 -0.49
CA VAL A 211 -11.48 -17.66 -1.04
C VAL A 211 -10.94 -18.97 -1.59
N PHE A 212 -11.38 -20.09 -1.01
CA PHE A 212 -11.08 -21.42 -1.55
C PHE A 212 -11.93 -21.68 -2.80
N GLY A 213 -11.28 -21.90 -3.93
CA GLY A 213 -11.93 -22.13 -5.22
C GLY A 213 -11.44 -23.42 -5.88
N LYS A 214 -12.25 -23.95 -6.81
CA LYS A 214 -11.87 -25.11 -7.64
C LYS A 214 -10.76 -24.79 -8.66
N SER A 215 -10.53 -23.52 -8.94
CA SER A 215 -9.48 -23.04 -9.84
C SER A 215 -8.45 -22.26 -9.04
N ALA A 216 -7.19 -22.35 -9.43
CA ALA A 216 -6.13 -21.53 -8.85
C ALA A 216 -6.44 -20.05 -9.05
N THR A 217 -6.23 -19.25 -8.00
CA THR A 217 -6.17 -17.79 -8.09
C THR A 217 -4.75 -17.38 -8.51
N THR A 218 -4.58 -16.14 -8.96
CA THR A 218 -3.28 -15.58 -9.34
C THR A 218 -2.93 -14.46 -8.37
N THR A 219 -1.76 -14.55 -7.74
CA THR A 219 -1.18 -13.45 -6.97
C THR A 219 -0.53 -12.46 -7.94
N MET A 220 -0.83 -11.17 -7.77
CA MET A 220 -0.22 -10.08 -8.52
C MET A 220 -0.05 -8.89 -7.58
N THR A 221 1.17 -8.37 -7.50
CA THR A 221 1.51 -7.30 -6.55
C THR A 221 2.71 -6.49 -7.06
N ALA A 222 2.87 -5.27 -6.54
CA ALA A 222 4.09 -4.48 -6.71
C ALA A 222 5.18 -4.88 -5.69
N ASP A 223 4.90 -5.83 -4.79
CA ASP A 223 5.85 -6.39 -3.84
C ASP A 223 6.68 -7.51 -4.48
N GLY A 224 7.66 -7.12 -5.29
CA GLY A 224 8.58 -8.04 -5.97
C GLY A 224 9.25 -9.09 -5.07
N PRO A 225 9.87 -8.72 -3.94
CA PRO A 225 10.58 -9.70 -3.11
C PRO A 225 9.64 -10.72 -2.46
N TRP A 226 8.41 -10.31 -2.10
CA TRP A 226 7.44 -11.25 -1.55
C TRP A 226 7.07 -12.35 -2.55
N VAL A 227 6.85 -11.97 -3.83
CA VAL A 227 6.56 -12.93 -4.89
C VAL A 227 7.72 -13.90 -5.11
N GLU A 228 8.98 -13.43 -5.07
CA GLU A 228 10.13 -14.31 -5.25
C GLU A 228 10.35 -15.27 -4.07
N CYS A 229 10.18 -14.79 -2.83
CA CYS A 229 10.30 -15.64 -1.65
C CYS A 229 9.31 -16.81 -1.66
N ASP A 230 8.09 -16.61 -2.18
CA ASP A 230 7.09 -17.68 -2.34
C ASP A 230 7.52 -18.78 -3.34
N TYR A 231 8.46 -18.51 -4.26
CA TYR A 231 9.00 -19.51 -5.18
C TYR A 231 10.19 -20.30 -4.62
N LEU A 232 10.82 -19.80 -3.55
CA LEU A 232 12.03 -20.37 -2.96
C LEU A 232 11.79 -21.09 -1.62
N ALA A 233 10.58 -20.98 -1.05
CA ALA A 233 10.13 -21.67 0.15
C ALA A 233 9.50 -23.04 -0.16
#